data_AF-A0A0C2G7C2-F1
#
_entry.id   AF-A0A0C2G7C2-F1
#
_cell.length_a   1.000
_cell.length_b   1.000
_cell.length_c   1.000
_cell.angle_alpha   90.00
_cell.angle_beta   90.00
_cell.angle_gamma   90.00
#
_symmetry.space_group_name_H-M   'P 1'
#
loop_
_entity.id
_entity.type
_entity.pdbx_description
1 polymer ?
#
loop_
_entity_poly.entity_id
_entity_poly.type
_entity_poly.pdbx_seq_one_letter_code
_entity_poly.pdbx_strand_id
1 'polypeptide(L)'
;RSKRDVVVGSQRQPANVNQPQQKYRQRDPPSQNVRDPVRERAQANYAAVLDELHNKFKGLKEGCFPRPKGCLCVIGKTAEGRDITERRMKEADCKCKEGERGPGCPAA
;
A
#
# COMPACT_ATOMS: atom_id res chain seq x y z
N ARG A 1 -49.59 -26.39 3.01
CA ARG A 1 -48.55 -26.61 1.97
C ARG A 1 -48.78 -25.59 0.86
N SER A 2 -48.13 -24.43 0.94
CA SER A 2 -48.31 -23.33 -0.04
C SER A 2 -46.98 -23.11 -0.74
N LYS A 3 -46.90 -23.49 -2.02
CA LYS A 3 -45.79 -23.14 -2.92
C LYS A 3 -46.08 -21.74 -3.47
N ARG A 4 -45.15 -20.81 -3.31
CA ARG A 4 -45.07 -19.60 -4.15
C ARG A 4 -43.65 -19.52 -4.67
N ASP A 5 -43.50 -19.80 -5.95
CA ASP A 5 -42.29 -19.56 -6.72
C ASP A 5 -42.17 -18.04 -6.95
N VAL A 6 -41.10 -17.44 -6.41
CA VAL A 6 -40.76 -16.03 -6.64
C VAL A 6 -39.87 -15.96 -7.88
N VAL A 7 -40.46 -15.63 -9.03
CA VAL A 7 -39.71 -15.26 -10.23
C VAL A 7 -39.29 -13.80 -10.09
N VAL A 8 -37.99 -13.56 -9.87
CA VAL A 8 -37.39 -12.23 -9.98
C VAL A 8 -37.14 -11.94 -11.47
N GLY A 9 -38.04 -11.17 -12.08
CA GLY A 9 -37.86 -10.64 -13.43
C GLY A 9 -36.76 -9.58 -13.43
N SER A 10 -35.57 -9.93 -13.91
CA SER A 10 -34.52 -8.96 -14.22
C SER A 10 -34.88 -8.27 -15.54
N GLN A 11 -35.35 -7.02 -15.47
CA GLN A 11 -35.59 -6.18 -16.64
C GLN A 11 -34.25 -5.88 -17.33
N ARG A 12 -34.05 -6.44 -18.53
CA ARG A 12 -32.90 -6.09 -19.37
C ARG A 12 -33.12 -4.70 -19.95
N GLN A 13 -32.19 -3.78 -19.70
CA GLN A 13 -32.13 -2.50 -20.39
C GLN A 13 -31.80 -2.73 -21.88
N PRO A 14 -32.41 -1.99 -22.83
CA PRO A 14 -32.06 -2.11 -24.23
C PRO A 14 -30.69 -1.47 -24.50
N ALA A 15 -29.86 -2.16 -25.29
CA ALA A 15 -28.58 -1.63 -25.76
C ALA A 15 -28.82 -0.45 -26.70
N ASN A 16 -28.28 0.72 -26.36
CA ASN A 16 -28.31 1.91 -27.20
C ASN A 16 -27.34 1.72 -28.39
N VAL A 17 -27.88 1.35 -29.57
CA VAL A 17 -27.14 1.23 -30.83
C VAL A 17 -27.14 2.58 -31.53
N ASN A 18 -26.33 3.52 -31.03
CA ASN A 18 -25.87 4.64 -31.85
C ASN A 18 -24.53 5.18 -31.32
N GLN A 19 -23.44 4.64 -31.83
CA GLN A 19 -22.14 5.30 -31.72
C GLN A 19 -21.52 5.35 -33.12
N PRO A 20 -21.33 6.53 -33.72
CA PRO A 20 -20.64 6.63 -34.99
C PRO A 20 -19.18 6.19 -34.81
N GLN A 21 -18.73 5.36 -35.74
CA GLN A 21 -17.41 4.77 -35.87
C GLN A 21 -16.32 5.87 -35.86
N GLN A 22 -15.83 6.25 -34.68
CA GLN A 22 -14.62 7.05 -34.59
C GLN A 22 -13.45 6.09 -34.86
N LYS A 23 -12.90 6.18 -36.08
CA LYS A 23 -11.64 5.57 -36.48
C LYS A 23 -10.68 5.53 -35.29
N TYR A 24 -10.16 4.34 -34.98
CA TYR A 24 -8.97 4.18 -34.14
C TYR A 24 -7.88 5.13 -34.65
N ARG A 25 -7.75 6.31 -34.05
CA ARG A 25 -6.51 7.07 -34.14
C ARG A 25 -5.48 6.21 -33.44
N GLN A 26 -4.46 5.77 -34.18
CA GLN A 26 -3.26 5.27 -33.55
C GLN A 26 -2.87 6.30 -32.49
N ARG A 27 -2.90 5.88 -31.24
CA ARG A 27 -2.54 6.73 -30.12
C ARG A 27 -1.02 6.79 -30.19
N ASP A 28 -0.49 7.84 -30.82
CA ASP A 28 0.94 8.15 -30.76
C ASP A 28 1.40 7.99 -29.30
N PRO A 29 2.54 7.30 -29.04
CA PRO A 29 3.06 7.19 -27.69
C PRO A 29 3.22 8.62 -27.14
N PRO A 30 2.73 8.90 -25.91
CA PRO A 30 2.80 10.24 -25.38
C PRO A 30 4.26 10.67 -25.35
N SER A 31 4.58 11.78 -26.03
CA SER A 31 5.91 12.38 -26.00
C SER A 31 6.38 12.45 -24.55
N GLN A 32 7.55 11.88 -24.26
CA GLN A 32 8.11 11.76 -22.91
C GLN A 32 8.16 13.11 -22.15
N ASN A 33 8.05 14.23 -22.86
CA ASN A 33 8.12 15.60 -22.37
C ASN A 33 6.76 16.31 -22.21
N VAL A 34 5.62 15.63 -22.33
CA VAL A 34 4.33 16.25 -21.94
C VAL A 34 4.25 16.20 -20.42
N ARG A 35 4.54 17.34 -19.78
CA ARG A 35 4.27 17.62 -18.37
C ARG A 35 2.77 17.40 -18.13
N ASP A 36 2.44 16.20 -17.64
CA ASP A 36 1.08 15.86 -17.23
C ASP A 36 0.88 16.37 -15.80
N PRO A 37 0.01 17.38 -15.58
CA PRO A 37 -0.21 17.96 -14.26
C PRO A 37 -0.73 16.93 -13.25
N VAL A 38 -1.40 15.86 -13.70
CA VAL A 38 -1.83 14.75 -12.83
C VAL A 38 -0.62 13.93 -12.39
N ARG A 39 0.31 13.64 -13.31
CA ARG A 39 1.55 12.91 -13.01
C ARG A 39 2.43 13.66 -12.03
N GLU A 40 2.58 14.97 -12.19
CA GLU A 40 3.35 15.81 -11.28
C GLU A 40 2.75 15.86 -9.89
N ARG A 41 1.43 16.08 -9.80
CA ARG A 41 0.73 16.06 -8.52
C ARG A 41 0.85 14.70 -7.83
N ALA A 42 0.77 13.61 -8.60
CA ALA A 42 0.97 12.26 -8.08
C ALA A 42 2.40 12.06 -7.54
N GLN A 43 3.42 12.54 -8.25
CA GLN A 43 4.82 12.49 -7.81
C GLN A 43 5.05 13.30 -6.52
N ALA A 44 4.48 14.50 -6.44
CA ALA A 44 4.58 15.35 -5.24
C ALA A 44 3.88 14.69 -4.03
N ASN A 45 2.67 14.14 -4.23
CA ASN A 45 1.96 13.41 -3.18
C ASN A 45 2.74 12.16 -2.73
N TYR A 46 3.32 11.41 -3.67
CA TYR A 46 4.14 10.24 -3.36
C TYR A 46 5.38 10.62 -2.55
N ALA A 47 6.08 11.69 -2.94
CA ALA A 47 7.24 12.20 -2.20
C ALA A 47 6.88 12.62 -0.77
N ALA A 48 5.72 13.26 -0.56
CA ALA A 48 5.25 13.62 0.77
C ALA A 48 4.98 12.38 1.66
N VAL A 49 4.38 11.33 1.11
CA VAL A 49 4.15 10.07 1.83
C VAL A 49 5.47 9.37 2.17
N LEU A 50 6.45 9.40 1.26
CA LEU A 50 7.79 8.87 1.53
C LEU A 50 8.49 9.61 2.66
N ASP A 51 8.42 10.94 2.69
CA ASP A 51 8.97 11.73 3.80
C ASP A 51 8.30 11.36 5.13
N GLU A 52 6.96 11.24 5.14
CA GLU A 52 6.21 10.84 6.33
C GLU A 52 6.60 9.42 6.80
N LEU A 53 6.79 8.48 5.87
CA LEU A 53 7.27 7.13 6.15
C LEU A 53 8.69 7.17 6.73
N HIS A 54 9.61 7.86 6.08
CA HIS A 54 10.98 7.97 6.57
C HIS A 54 11.02 8.55 7.98
N ASN A 55 10.21 9.58 8.27
CA ASN A 55 10.13 10.15 9.61
C ASN A 55 9.56 9.17 10.65
N LYS A 56 8.55 8.36 10.31
CA LYS A 56 7.97 7.34 11.20
C LYS A 56 8.88 6.14 11.44
N PHE A 57 9.69 5.77 10.46
CA PHE A 57 10.61 4.63 10.53
C PHE A 57 12.05 5.03 10.91
N LYS A 58 12.36 6.33 11.00
CA LYS A 58 13.68 6.83 11.35
C LYS A 58 14.14 6.25 12.69
N GLY A 59 15.21 5.48 12.64
CA GLY A 59 15.83 4.87 13.82
C GLY A 59 15.08 3.67 14.41
N LEU A 60 13.97 3.22 13.81
CA LEU A 60 13.35 1.94 14.18
C LEU A 60 14.25 0.78 13.72
N LYS A 61 14.28 -0.29 14.50
CA LYS A 61 14.93 -1.55 14.13
C LYS A 61 14.29 -2.13 12.86
N GLU A 62 15.09 -2.75 12.00
CA GLU A 62 14.61 -3.53 10.87
C GLU A 62 13.62 -4.60 11.35
N GLY A 63 12.50 -4.72 10.66
CA GLY A 63 11.41 -5.61 11.06
C GLY A 63 10.57 -5.10 12.25
N CYS A 64 10.83 -3.89 12.76
CA CYS A 64 9.93 -3.20 13.68
C CYS A 64 9.03 -2.20 12.96
N PHE A 65 7.74 -2.19 13.32
CA PHE A 65 6.70 -1.34 12.76
C PHE A 65 6.18 -0.36 13.82
N PRO A 66 6.11 0.95 13.52
CA PRO A 66 5.68 1.96 14.47
C PRO A 66 4.19 1.80 14.79
N ARG A 67 3.82 1.89 16.08
CA ARG A 67 2.42 1.94 16.55
C ARG A 67 2.22 3.14 17.48
N PRO A 68 0.98 3.60 17.70
CA PRO A 68 0.69 4.67 18.66
C PRO A 68 1.13 4.36 20.10
N LYS A 69 1.20 3.08 20.48
CA LYS A 69 1.67 2.60 21.80
C LYS A 69 2.85 1.63 21.63
N GLY A 70 4.00 2.17 21.25
CA GLY A 70 5.25 1.41 21.05
C GLY A 70 5.44 0.91 19.62
N CYS A 71 5.87 -0.34 19.45
CA CYS A 71 6.11 -0.94 18.14
C CYS A 71 5.79 -2.44 18.11
N LEU A 72 5.65 -2.97 16.89
CA LEU A 72 5.60 -4.41 16.64
C LEU A 72 6.89 -4.84 15.96
N CYS A 73 7.64 -5.75 16.56
CA CYS A 73 8.88 -6.24 15.98
C CYS A 73 8.76 -7.71 15.60
N VAL A 74 9.21 -8.06 14.40
CA VAL A 74 9.38 -9.45 13.99
C VAL A 74 10.68 -9.96 14.62
N ILE A 75 10.58 -10.93 15.54
CA ILE A 75 11.73 -11.48 16.28
C ILE A 75 12.29 -12.76 15.66
N GLY A 76 11.55 -13.37 14.73
CA GLY A 76 11.98 -14.58 14.05
C GLY A 76 10.87 -15.14 13.18
N LYS A 77 11.12 -16.31 12.59
CA LYS A 77 10.13 -17.06 11.80
C LYS A 77 9.92 -18.42 12.46
N THR A 78 8.68 -18.91 12.48
CA THR A 78 8.37 -20.28 12.88
C THR A 78 8.92 -21.27 11.85
N ALA A 79 9.01 -22.55 12.20
CA ALA A 79 9.41 -23.61 11.27
C ALA A 79 8.48 -23.71 10.04
N GLU A 80 7.25 -23.22 10.16
CA GLU A 80 6.23 -23.16 9.10
C GLU A 80 6.34 -21.88 8.25
N GLY A 81 7.33 -21.01 8.54
CA GLY A 81 7.59 -19.77 7.80
C GLY A 81 6.72 -18.58 8.21
N ARG A 82 5.92 -18.68 9.29
CA ARG A 82 5.14 -17.54 9.80
C ARG A 82 6.03 -16.62 10.64
N ASP A 83 5.84 -15.32 10.48
CA ASP A 83 6.57 -14.32 11.27
C ASP A 83 6.09 -14.33 12.73
N ILE A 84 7.05 -14.47 13.65
CA ILE A 84 6.82 -14.34 15.09
C ILE A 84 6.97 -12.87 15.44
N THR A 85 5.86 -12.22 15.81
CA THR A 85 5.84 -10.80 16.15
C THR A 85 5.74 -10.60 17.66
N GLU A 86 6.54 -9.69 18.21
CA GLU A 86 6.51 -9.26 19.60
C GLU A 86 6.12 -7.79 19.68
N ARG A 87 5.18 -7.45 20.58
CA ARG A 87 4.80 -6.05 20.83
C ARG A 87 5.69 -5.48 21.93
N ARG A 88 6.38 -4.37 21.64
CA ARG A 88 7.15 -3.62 22.64
C ARG A 88 6.47 -2.29 22.92
N MET A 89 6.34 -1.92 24.19
CA MET A 89 5.60 -0.71 24.61
C MET A 89 6.51 0.51 24.79
N LYS A 90 7.84 0.32 24.90
CA LYS A 90 8.81 1.39 25.08
C LYS A 90 9.45 1.75 23.76
N GLU A 91 9.59 3.05 23.48
CA GLU A 91 10.25 3.53 22.26
C GLU A 91 11.73 3.13 22.19
N ALA A 92 12.40 3.03 23.35
CA ALA A 92 13.80 2.59 23.44
C ALA A 92 14.03 1.17 22.93
N ASP A 93 13.02 0.29 23.05
CA ASP A 93 13.14 -1.10 22.58
C ASP A 93 12.82 -1.24 21.09
N CYS A 94 12.17 -0.21 20.52
CA CYS A 94 11.80 -0.10 19.12
C CYS A 94 12.93 0.45 18.26
N LYS A 95 13.77 1.31 18.84
CA LYS A 95 14.86 1.98 18.15
C LYS A 95 16.20 1.28 18.35
N CYS A 96 17.08 1.40 17.36
CA CYS A 96 18.48 1.05 17.54
C CYS A 96 19.15 2.12 18.40
N LYS A 97 19.92 1.70 19.41
CA LYS A 97 20.81 2.64 20.10
C LYS A 97 22.01 2.94 19.21
N GLU A 98 22.57 4.14 19.34
CA GLU A 98 23.79 4.53 18.65
C GLU A 98 24.92 3.55 19.01
N GLY A 99 25.37 2.76 18.02
CA GLY A 99 26.43 1.76 18.18
C GLY A 99 25.98 0.33 18.54
N GLU A 100 24.68 0.04 18.72
CA GLU A 100 24.21 -1.33 18.93
C GLU A 100 24.20 -2.12 17.61
N ARG A 101 25.02 -3.18 17.55
CA ARG A 101 25.06 -4.14 16.43
C ARG A 101 24.23 -5.36 16.82
N GLY A 102 23.09 -5.57 16.15
CA GLY A 102 22.17 -6.65 16.50
C GLY A 102 21.24 -7.05 15.36
N PRO A 103 20.43 -8.11 15.54
CA PRO A 103 19.46 -8.56 14.55
C PRO A 103 18.43 -7.45 14.32
N GLY A 104 18.65 -6.70 13.25
CA GLY A 104 17.82 -5.58 12.81
C GLY A 104 18.34 -4.18 13.13
N CYS A 105 19.59 -4.01 13.58
CA CYS A 105 20.26 -2.72 13.55
C CYS A 105 21.39 -2.79 12.53
N PRO A 106 21.22 -2.24 11.31
CA PRO A 106 22.35 -2.07 10.42
C PRO A 106 23.31 -1.10 11.11
N ALA A 107 24.53 -1.56 11.39
CA ALA A 107 25.60 -0.65 11.75
C ALA A 107 25.74 0.36 10.61
N ALA A 108 25.89 1.63 10.96
CA ALA A 108 26.18 2.72 10.02
C ALA A 108 27.39 2.38 9.13
#